data_AF-A0A8S0H3T1-F1
#
_entry.id   AF-A0A8S0H3T1-F1
#
_cell.length_a   1.000
_cell.length_b   1.000
_cell.length_c   1.000
_cell.angle_alpha   90.00
_cell.angle_beta   90.00
_cell.angle_gamma   90.00
#
_symmetry.space_group_name_H-M   'P 1'
#
loop_
_entity.id
_entity.type
_entity.pdbx_description
1 polymer ?
#
loop_
_entity_poly.entity_id
_entity_poly.type
_entity_poly.pdbx_seq_one_letter_code
_entity_poly.pdbx_strand_id
1 'polypeptide(L)'
;MSLPEAWHRWTGQPLWSLGFRPFFLAGAGFACLALMGWGLWLHGALAGLQPVAGMLAWHRHEMLFGFAVAIVAGFLLTAVANWTGRPGLSRTPLLLLWLLWLAGRLAWWLPLPGRCSLWCNWRSCRCWRR
;
A
#
# COMPACT_ATOMS: atom_id res chain seq x y z
N MET A 1 13.06 41.58 -21.70
CA MET A 1 13.34 40.21 -21.23
C MET A 1 12.08 39.68 -20.56
N SER A 2 11.11 39.29 -21.38
CA SER A 2 9.80 38.77 -20.95
C SER A 2 9.96 37.30 -20.60
N LEU A 3 9.80 36.95 -19.33
CA LEU A 3 9.77 35.55 -18.91
C LEU A 3 8.60 34.85 -19.62
N PRO A 4 8.81 33.69 -20.26
CA PRO A 4 7.74 33.02 -21.00
C PRO A 4 6.58 32.65 -20.07
N GLU A 5 5.37 32.96 -20.52
CA GLU A 5 4.03 32.63 -20.00
C GLU A 5 3.77 31.10 -19.84
N ALA A 6 4.80 30.30 -19.58
CA ALA A 6 4.76 28.84 -19.54
C ALA A 6 4.40 28.28 -18.15
N TRP A 7 4.38 29.12 -17.11
CA TRP A 7 4.17 28.67 -15.73
C TRP A 7 2.69 28.45 -15.37
N HIS A 8 1.74 28.95 -16.15
CA HIS A 8 0.30 28.83 -15.86
C HIS A 8 -0.32 27.47 -16.22
N ARG A 9 0.36 26.63 -17.02
CA ARG A 9 -0.21 25.35 -17.52
C ARG A 9 -0.10 24.17 -16.54
N TRP A 10 0.45 24.38 -15.33
CA TRP A 10 0.61 23.34 -14.32
C TRP A 10 -0.62 23.15 -13.41
N THR A 11 -1.81 23.57 -13.84
CA THR A 11 -3.10 23.32 -13.16
C THR A 11 -3.65 21.92 -13.43
N GLY A 12 -2.78 20.93 -13.66
CA GLY A 12 -3.15 19.52 -13.66
C GLY A 12 -2.90 18.91 -12.29
N GLN A 13 -3.97 18.70 -11.51
CA GLN A 13 -4.01 18.00 -10.22
C GLN A 13 -2.64 17.57 -9.65
N PRO A 14 -2.00 18.36 -8.77
CA PRO A 14 -0.61 18.16 -8.34
C PRO A 14 -0.34 16.82 -7.64
N LEU A 15 -1.38 16.10 -7.21
CA LEU A 15 -1.30 14.76 -6.63
C LEU A 15 -0.97 13.67 -7.66
N TRP A 16 -1.26 13.89 -8.95
CA TRP A 16 -1.12 12.89 -10.02
C TRP A 16 -0.01 13.22 -11.03
N SER A 17 0.70 14.34 -10.83
CA SER A 17 1.76 14.79 -11.74
C SER A 17 3.09 14.07 -11.53
N LEU A 18 3.33 13.53 -10.33
CA LEU A 18 4.57 12.84 -9.95
C LEU A 18 4.22 11.56 -9.18
N GLY A 19 4.68 10.42 -9.71
CA GLY A 19 4.38 9.08 -9.20
C GLY A 19 4.73 8.84 -7.72
N PHE A 20 5.70 9.59 -7.18
CA PHE A 20 6.09 9.47 -5.78
C PHE A 20 5.00 9.98 -4.82
N ARG A 21 4.25 11.02 -5.18
CA ARG A 21 3.40 11.76 -4.24
C ARG A 21 2.27 10.92 -3.65
N PRO A 22 1.45 10.20 -4.46
CA PRO A 22 0.33 9.44 -3.89
C PRO A 22 0.79 8.22 -3.10
N PHE A 23 1.87 7.53 -3.51
CA PHE A 23 2.38 6.37 -2.78
C PHE A 23 3.02 6.73 -1.45
N PHE A 24 3.79 7.82 -1.38
CA PHE A 24 4.36 8.29 -0.12
C PHE A 24 3.28 8.82 0.82
N LEU A 25 2.30 9.58 0.31
CA LEU A 25 1.19 10.08 1.13
C LEU A 25 0.30 8.93 1.64
N ALA A 26 -0.04 7.97 0.77
CA ALA A 26 -0.82 6.81 1.15
C ALA A 26 -0.06 5.92 2.15
N GLY A 27 1.23 5.68 1.94
CA GLY A 27 2.09 4.94 2.86
C GLY A 27 2.21 5.63 4.23
N ALA A 28 2.46 6.94 4.26
CA ALA A 28 2.55 7.70 5.50
C ALA A 28 1.21 7.74 6.25
N GLY A 29 0.11 8.01 5.54
CA GLY A 29 -1.24 7.99 6.12
C GLY A 29 -1.59 6.61 6.69
N PHE A 30 -1.27 5.55 5.94
CA PHE A 30 -1.45 4.19 6.40
C PHE A 30 -0.62 3.86 7.65
N ALA A 31 0.65 4.27 7.69
CA ALA A 31 1.50 4.09 8.86
C ALA A 31 0.93 4.80 10.09
N CYS A 32 0.45 6.03 9.95
CA CYS A 32 -0.21 6.76 11.02
C CYS A 32 -1.44 6.00 11.54
N LEU A 33 -2.30 5.50 10.64
CA LEU A 33 -3.50 4.74 11.03
C LEU A 33 -3.14 3.42 11.73
N ALA A 34 -2.18 2.67 11.18
CA ALA A 34 -1.79 1.38 11.74
C ALA A 34 -1.03 1.51 13.07
N LEU A 35 -0.21 2.55 13.24
CA LEU A 35 0.43 2.89 14.52
C LEU A 35 -0.59 3.40 15.54
N MET A 36 -1.57 4.20 15.11
CA MET A 36 -2.64 4.66 15.98
C MET A 36 -3.51 3.50 16.46
N GLY A 37 -3.91 2.58 15.57
CA GLY A 37 -4.64 1.36 15.94
C GLY A 37 -3.84 0.46 16.90
N TRP A 38 -2.54 0.32 16.66
CA TRP A 38 -1.64 -0.42 17.56
C TRP A 38 -1.46 0.25 18.92
N GLY A 39 -1.25 1.57 18.98
CA GLY A 39 -1.17 2.34 20.22
C GLY A 39 -2.50 2.31 20.99
N LEU A 40 -3.62 2.37 20.27
CA LEU A 40 -4.96 2.24 20.85
C LEU A 40 -5.19 0.84 21.44
N TRP A 41 -4.55 -0.18 20.91
CA TRP A 41 -4.56 -1.51 21.51
C TRP A 41 -3.65 -1.60 22.75
N LEU A 42 -2.44 -1.03 22.69
CA LEU A 42 -1.50 -1.01 23.82
C LEU A 42 -2.03 -0.26 25.06
N HIS A 43 -2.77 0.85 24.87
CA HIS A 43 -3.39 1.54 26.01
C HIS A 43 -4.65 0.85 26.56
N GLY A 44 -5.13 -0.21 25.90
CA GLY A 44 -6.21 -1.04 26.39
C GLY A 44 -7.62 -0.71 25.90
N ALA A 45 -7.92 0.42 25.23
CA ALA A 45 -9.30 0.64 24.74
C ALA A 45 -9.71 -0.29 23.60
N LEU A 46 -8.76 -0.93 22.91
CA LEU A 46 -9.05 -1.96 21.91
C LEU A 46 -8.66 -3.37 22.38
N ALA A 47 -8.50 -3.61 23.68
CA ALA A 47 -8.05 -4.90 24.22
C ALA A 47 -8.95 -6.09 23.81
N GLY A 48 -10.24 -5.85 23.58
CA GLY A 48 -11.21 -6.85 23.10
C GLY A 48 -11.10 -7.19 21.61
N LEU A 49 -10.39 -6.38 20.81
CA LEU A 49 -10.15 -6.64 19.39
C LEU A 49 -8.85 -7.42 19.22
N GLN A 50 -8.95 -8.74 19.23
CA GLN A 50 -7.86 -9.65 18.86
C GLN A 50 -8.12 -10.26 17.49
N PRO A 51 -7.29 -9.94 16.47
CA PRO A 51 -7.27 -10.71 15.23
C PRO A 51 -6.98 -12.19 15.51
N VAL A 52 -7.44 -13.10 14.64
CA VAL A 52 -7.28 -14.56 14.78
C VAL A 52 -5.81 -14.98 14.96
N ALA A 53 -4.86 -14.24 14.39
CA ALA A 53 -3.42 -14.48 14.52
C ALA A 53 -2.73 -13.68 15.65
N GLY A 54 -3.50 -12.94 16.45
CA GLY A 54 -3.03 -12.01 17.48
C GLY A 54 -2.69 -10.62 16.92
N MET A 55 -2.83 -9.58 17.76
CA MET A 55 -2.62 -8.20 17.33
C MET A 55 -1.17 -7.96 16.84
N LEU A 56 -0.17 -8.58 17.47
CA LEU A 56 1.25 -8.40 17.08
C LEU A 56 1.54 -8.94 15.67
N ALA A 57 0.89 -10.04 15.29
CA ALA A 57 1.00 -10.57 13.94
C ALA A 57 0.39 -9.62 12.92
N TRP A 58 -0.78 -9.04 13.23
CA TRP A 58 -1.42 -8.02 12.40
C TRP A 58 -0.51 -6.79 12.23
N HIS A 59 0.01 -6.22 13.32
CA HIS A 59 0.86 -5.04 13.26
C HIS A 59 2.11 -5.25 12.39
N ARG A 60 2.80 -6.39 12.56
CA ARG A 60 3.96 -6.72 11.71
C ARG A 60 3.57 -6.87 10.24
N HIS A 61 2.43 -7.51 9.97
CA HIS A 61 1.95 -7.70 8.61
C HIS A 61 1.63 -6.36 7.94
N GLU A 62 0.95 -5.44 8.64
CA GLU A 62 0.59 -4.14 8.10
C GLU A 62 1.82 -3.24 7.89
N MET A 63 2.80 -3.25 8.81
CA MET A 63 4.03 -2.46 8.62
C MET A 63 4.89 -2.98 7.45
N LEU A 64 5.03 -4.30 7.31
CA LEU A 64 5.88 -4.88 6.28
C LEU A 64 5.21 -4.86 4.90
N PHE A 65 3.94 -5.26 4.81
CA PHE A 65 3.27 -5.37 3.51
C PHE A 65 2.46 -4.13 3.14
N GLY A 66 1.95 -3.38 4.11
CA GLY A 66 1.22 -2.13 3.87
C GLY A 66 2.19 -0.97 3.66
N PHE A 67 2.91 -0.60 4.71
CA PHE A 67 3.80 0.57 4.68
C PHE A 67 5.04 0.35 3.80
N ALA A 68 5.86 -0.68 4.06
CA ALA A 68 7.14 -0.82 3.36
C ALA A 68 6.96 -1.04 1.85
N VAL A 69 5.97 -1.83 1.42
CA VAL A 69 5.67 -2.01 -0.01
C VAL A 69 5.21 -0.71 -0.67
N ALA A 70 4.44 0.15 0.02
CA ALA A 70 4.05 1.45 -0.51
C ALA A 70 5.25 2.37 -0.75
N ILE A 71 6.20 2.39 0.20
CA ILE A 71 7.44 3.15 0.08
C ILE A 71 8.34 2.60 -1.04
N VAL A 72 8.52 1.27 -1.10
CA VAL A 72 9.30 0.62 -2.17
C VAL A 72 8.69 0.91 -3.54
N ALA A 73 7.37 0.83 -3.70
CA ALA A 73 6.69 1.16 -4.95
C ALA A 73 6.90 2.63 -5.34
N GLY A 74 6.76 3.57 -4.40
CA GLY A 74 7.02 5.00 -4.65
C GLY A 74 8.47 5.28 -5.06
N PHE A 75 9.44 4.62 -4.41
CA PHE A 75 10.86 4.71 -4.76
C PHE A 75 11.11 4.16 -6.16
N LEU A 76 10.66 2.93 -6.46
CA LEU A 76 10.89 2.28 -7.74
C LEU A 76 10.29 3.08 -8.90
N LEU A 77 9.08 3.61 -8.73
CA LEU A 77 8.43 4.40 -9.78
C LEU A 77 9.21 5.67 -10.14
N THR A 78 9.90 6.25 -9.15
CA THR A 78 10.76 7.42 -9.34
C THR A 78 12.13 7.02 -9.90
N ALA A 79 12.72 5.95 -9.35
CA ALA A 79 14.05 5.46 -9.74
C ALA A 79 14.07 4.97 -11.20
N VAL A 80 13.05 4.22 -11.63
CA VAL A 80 12.95 3.71 -13.00
C VAL A 80 12.82 4.85 -14.00
N ALA A 81 12.03 5.88 -13.70
CA ALA A 81 11.92 7.06 -14.56
C ALA A 81 13.27 7.78 -14.71
N ASN A 82 14.02 7.90 -13.61
CA ASN A 82 15.35 8.52 -13.61
C ASN A 82 16.39 7.71 -14.40
N TRP A 83 16.39 6.38 -14.27
CA TRP A 83 17.36 5.51 -14.97
C TRP A 83 17.06 5.33 -16.46
N THR A 84 15.78 5.35 -16.84
CA THR A 84 15.38 5.13 -18.25
C THR A 84 15.33 6.42 -19.06
N GLY A 85 15.37 7.59 -18.42
CA GLY A 85 15.20 8.89 -19.07
C GLY A 85 13.84 9.07 -19.76
N ARG A 86 12.88 8.17 -19.50
CA ARG A 86 11.52 8.22 -20.07
C ARG A 86 10.59 8.96 -19.12
N PRO A 87 9.58 9.68 -19.63
CA PRO A 87 8.58 10.32 -18.78
C PRO A 87 7.92 9.27 -17.87
N GLY A 88 7.90 9.53 -16.57
CA GLY A 88 7.33 8.63 -15.57
C GLY A 88 5.85 8.35 -15.82
N LEU A 89 5.37 7.19 -15.34
CA LEU A 89 3.95 6.83 -15.45
C LEU A 89 3.09 7.90 -14.75
N SER A 90 2.18 8.52 -15.49
CA SER A 90 1.30 9.58 -14.98
C SER A 90 -0.18 9.21 -15.14
N ARG A 91 -1.03 9.69 -14.22
CA ARG A 91 -2.49 9.55 -14.21
C ARG A 91 -3.04 8.13 -14.04
N THR A 92 -3.42 7.45 -15.12
CA THR A 92 -4.21 6.21 -15.12
C THR A 92 -3.47 5.00 -14.57
N PRO A 93 -2.25 4.64 -15.02
CA PRO A 93 -1.52 3.50 -14.46
C PRO A 93 -1.15 3.70 -12.99
N LEU A 94 -0.94 4.95 -12.56
CA LEU A 94 -0.66 5.29 -11.17
C LEU A 94 -1.87 5.02 -10.27
N LEU A 95 -3.06 5.43 -10.73
CA LEU A 95 -4.32 5.14 -10.03
C LEU A 95 -4.57 3.63 -9.92
N LEU A 96 -4.33 2.87 -10.99
CA LEU A 96 -4.49 1.40 -10.98
C LEU A 96 -3.55 0.73 -9.98
N LEU A 97 -2.29 1.15 -9.92
CA LEU A 97 -1.33 0.63 -8.94
C LEU A 97 -1.75 0.96 -7.50
N TRP A 98 -2.27 2.18 -7.27
CA TRP A 98 -2.76 2.58 -5.96
C TRP A 98 -4.02 1.81 -5.54
N LEU A 99 -4.97 1.62 -6.46
CA LEU A 99 -6.16 0.80 -6.24
C LEU A 99 -5.81 -0.68 -6.01
N LEU A 100 -4.83 -1.21 -6.73
CA LEU A 100 -4.34 -2.57 -6.55
C LEU A 100 -3.72 -2.75 -5.16
N TRP A 101 -2.92 -1.78 -4.71
CA TRP A 101 -2.37 -1.79 -3.35
C TRP A 101 -3.47 -1.75 -2.29
N LEU A 102 -4.47 -0.88 -2.46
CA LEU A 102 -5.64 -0.82 -1.57
C LEU A 102 -6.45 -2.12 -1.57
N ALA A 103 -6.67 -2.72 -2.75
CA ALA A 103 -7.37 -3.99 -2.88
C ALA A 103 -6.65 -5.11 -2.12
N GLY A 104 -5.31 -5.14 -2.15
CA GLY A 104 -4.52 -6.07 -1.34
C GLY A 104 -4.71 -5.90 0.17
N ARG A 105 -4.98 -4.67 0.65
CA ARG A 105 -5.30 -4.42 2.07
C ARG A 105 -6.72 -4.87 2.41
N LEU A 106 -7.69 -4.52 1.56
CA LEU A 106 -9.09 -4.91 1.74
C LEU A 106 -9.31 -6.42 1.60
N ALA A 107 -8.45 -7.12 0.85
CA ALA A 107 -8.49 -8.57 0.71
C ALA A 107 -8.31 -9.32 2.04
N TRP A 108 -7.60 -8.73 3.01
CA TRP A 108 -7.49 -9.31 4.36
C TRP A 108 -8.82 -9.25 5.13
N TRP A 109 -9.66 -8.26 4.82
CA TRP A 109 -10.96 -8.03 5.46
C TRP A 109 -12.12 -8.68 4.72
N LEU A 110 -11.93 -9.07 3.46
CA LEU A 110 -12.97 -9.69 2.66
C LEU A 110 -13.09 -11.18 3.05
N PRO A 111 -14.22 -11.63 3.61
CA PRO A 111 -14.46 -13.05 3.85
C PRO A 111 -14.70 -13.72 2.50
N LEU A 112 -13.63 -14.13 1.80
CA LEU A 112 -13.73 -14.87 0.55
C LEU A 112 -14.41 -16.23 0.85
N PRO A 113 -15.64 -16.48 0.35
CA PRO A 113 -16.24 -17.79 0.49
C PRO A 113 -15.54 -18.74 -0.48
N GLY A 114 -14.85 -19.76 0.04
CA GLY A 114 -14.60 -20.98 -0.73
C GLY A 114 -13.15 -21.47 -0.81
N ARG A 115 -12.90 -22.53 -0.04
CA ARG A 115 -12.30 -23.82 -0.47
C ARG A 115 -10.86 -23.90 -0.98
N CYS A 116 -10.18 -22.82 -1.28
CA CYS A 116 -8.72 -22.85 -1.51
C CYS A 116 -8.08 -21.67 -0.81
N SER A 117 -7.81 -21.86 0.48
CA SER A 117 -6.84 -21.01 1.18
C SER A 117 -5.52 -21.10 0.41
N LEU A 118 -5.18 -20.04 -0.33
CA LEU A 118 -3.81 -19.77 -0.82
C LEU A 118 -2.80 -19.71 0.34
N TRP A 119 -3.33 -19.66 1.57
CA TRP A 119 -2.68 -19.87 2.84
C TRP A 119 -2.83 -21.33 3.29
N CYS A 120 -2.50 -22.29 2.42
CA CYS A 120 -2.19 -23.63 2.88
C CYS A 120 -0.86 -23.49 3.61
N ASN A 121 -0.94 -23.43 4.95
CA ASN A 121 0.19 -23.55 5.86
C ASN A 121 1.17 -24.56 5.27
N TRP A 122 2.41 -24.14 4.97
CA TRP A 122 3.46 -24.98 4.37
C TRP A 122 3.65 -26.32 5.14
N ARG A 123 3.17 -26.40 6.39
CA ARG A 123 3.16 -27.59 7.24
C ARG A 123 2.00 -28.57 7.00
N SER A 124 0.98 -28.23 6.22
CA SER A 124 -0.27 -29.01 6.08
C SER A 124 -0.54 -29.50 4.66
N CYS A 125 0.50 -29.73 3.85
CA CYS A 125 0.40 -30.38 2.53
C CYS A 125 -0.05 -31.85 2.65
N ARG A 126 -1.34 -32.08 2.89
CA ARG A 126 -2.05 -33.35 2.70
C ARG A 126 -2.86 -33.37 1.40
N CYS A 127 -2.54 -32.49 0.44
CA CYS A 127 -3.25 -32.36 -0.83
C CYS A 127 -2.53 -33.01 -2.03
N TRP A 128 -1.32 -33.57 -1.84
CA TRP A 128 -0.50 -34.15 -2.92
C TRP A 128 -0.42 -35.69 -2.87
N ARG A 129 -1.39 -36.34 -2.22
CA ARG A 129 -1.41 -37.81 -2.04
C ARG A 129 -2.78 -38.39 -2.40
N ARG A 130 -3.31 -38.00 -3.55
CA ARG A 130 -4.23 -38.79 -4.39
C ARG A 130 -4.08 -38.34 -5.83
#